data_AF-A0A376TRH5-F1
#
_entry.id   AF-A0A376TRH5-F1
#
_cell.length_a   1.000
_cell.length_b   1.000
_cell.length_c   1.000
_cell.angle_alpha   90.00
_cell.angle_beta   90.00
_cell.angle_gamma   90.00
#
_symmetry.space_group_name_H-M   'P 1'
#
loop_
_entity.id
_entity.type
_entity.pdbx_description
1 polymer ?
#
loop_
_entity_poly.entity_id
_entity_poly.type
_entity_poly.pdbx_seq_one_letter_code
_entity_poly.pdbx_strand_id
1 'polypeptide(L)'
;MAIFKSFFGHYLGTLEGLNGLILKFGYKGDKTKVSLGKLNTISMIFIMGSTWVVAYANPNILDLIEAMGAPIIASLLCLLPMYAIRKAPSLAKYRGRLDNVFVTVIGLLTILNIVYKLF
;
A
#
# COMPACT_ATOMS: atom_id res chain seq x y z
N MET A 1 -14.93 22.82 1.44
CA MET A 1 -14.22 22.72 0.14
C MET A 1 -12.93 21.90 0.20
N ALA A 2 -12.12 21.98 1.27
CA ALA A 2 -10.87 21.21 1.37
C ALA A 2 -11.07 19.68 1.38
N ILE A 3 -12.09 19.19 2.08
CA ILE A 3 -12.38 17.75 2.19
C ILE A 3 -12.71 17.13 0.82
N PHE A 4 -13.59 17.76 0.04
CA PHE A 4 -13.93 17.29 -1.32
C PHE A 4 -12.72 17.27 -2.25
N LYS A 5 -11.87 18.31 -2.23
CA LYS A 5 -10.64 18.34 -3.03
C LYS A 5 -9.65 17.26 -2.60
N SER A 6 -9.47 17.07 -1.28
CA SER A 6 -8.61 16.02 -0.73
C SER A 6 -9.09 14.61 -1.11
N PHE A 7 -10.41 14.39 -1.05
CA PHE A 7 -11.05 13.14 -1.46
C PHE A 7 -10.76 12.82 -2.93
N PHE A 8 -10.98 13.77 -3.83
CA PHE A 8 -10.71 13.56 -5.26
C PHE A 8 -9.25 13.24 -5.55
N GLY A 9 -8.32 13.90 -4.87
CA GLY A 9 -6.89 13.60 -5.01
C GLY A 9 -6.55 12.16 -4.61
N HIS A 10 -7.03 11.71 -3.45
CA HIS A 10 -6.82 10.33 -2.99
C HIS A 10 -7.54 9.30 -3.86
N TYR A 11 -8.75 9.61 -4.31
CA TYR A 11 -9.54 8.74 -5.17
C TYR A 11 -8.87 8.52 -6.53
N LEU A 12 -8.44 9.59 -7.21
CA LEU A 12 -7.73 9.49 -8.48
C LEU A 12 -6.40 8.73 -8.33
N GLY A 13 -5.63 9.04 -7.30
CA GLY A 13 -4.39 8.32 -7.01
C GLY A 13 -4.61 6.82 -6.74
N THR A 14 -5.68 6.47 -6.02
CA THR A 14 -6.04 5.08 -5.75
C THR A 14 -6.52 4.37 -7.02
N LEU A 15 -7.32 5.03 -7.85
CA LEU A 15 -7.78 4.48 -9.13
C LEU A 15 -6.60 4.19 -10.08
N GLU A 16 -5.69 5.16 -10.24
CA GLU A 16 -4.50 4.99 -11.07
C GLU A 16 -3.59 3.88 -10.53
N GLY A 17 -3.37 3.86 -9.21
CA GLY A 17 -2.60 2.83 -8.54
C GLY A 17 -3.20 1.44 -8.75
N LEU A 18 -4.50 1.28 -8.51
CA LEU A 18 -5.20 0.00 -8.66
C LEU A 18 -5.25 -0.47 -10.12
N ASN A 19 -5.56 0.42 -11.06
CA ASN A 19 -5.51 0.13 -12.49
C ASN A 19 -4.10 -0.31 -12.92
N GLY A 20 -3.06 0.37 -12.43
CA GLY A 20 -1.66 0.02 -12.67
C GLY A 20 -1.28 -1.35 -12.11
N LEU A 21 -1.73 -1.68 -10.90
CA LEU A 21 -1.53 -2.99 -10.28
C LEU A 21 -2.23 -4.10 -11.07
N ILE A 22 -3.50 -3.91 -11.44
CA ILE A 22 -4.27 -4.88 -12.23
C ILE A 22 -3.61 -5.11 -13.59
N LEU A 23 -3.17 -4.06 -14.27
CA LEU A 23 -2.44 -4.19 -15.53
C LEU A 23 -1.13 -4.96 -15.36
N LYS A 24 -0.35 -4.62 -14.32
CA LYS A 24 0.97 -5.22 -14.10
C LYS A 24 0.89 -6.69 -13.68
N PHE A 25 -0.02 -7.03 -12.77
CA PHE A 25 -0.17 -8.39 -12.24
C PHE A 25 -1.12 -9.25 -13.07
N GLY A 26 -2.28 -8.72 -13.46
CA GLY A 26 -3.30 -9.46 -14.21
C GLY A 26 -3.00 -9.59 -15.70
N TYR A 27 -2.30 -8.62 -16.29
CA TYR A 27 -2.06 -8.56 -17.74
C TYR A 27 -0.57 -8.48 -18.11
N LYS A 28 0.34 -8.74 -17.16
CA LYS A 28 1.81 -8.67 -17.34
C LYS A 28 2.30 -7.32 -17.92
N GLY A 29 1.54 -6.25 -17.71
CA GLY A 29 1.84 -4.91 -18.25
C GLY A 29 1.38 -4.69 -19.69
N ASP A 30 0.67 -5.63 -20.30
CA ASP A 30 0.16 -5.50 -21.66
C ASP A 30 -1.13 -4.66 -21.68
N LYS A 31 -0.99 -3.40 -22.10
CA LYS A 31 -2.09 -2.43 -22.19
C LYS A 31 -3.07 -2.72 -23.32
N THR A 32 -2.74 -3.62 -24.26
CA THR A 32 -3.58 -3.90 -25.43
C THR A 32 -4.69 -4.91 -25.16
N LYS A 33 -4.60 -5.64 -24.04
CA LYS A 33 -5.54 -6.71 -23.69
C LYS A 33 -6.80 -6.23 -22.96
N VAL A 34 -6.83 -4.99 -22.47
CA VAL A 34 -7.96 -4.47 -21.68
C VAL A 34 -8.22 -3.00 -22.00
N SER A 35 -9.48 -2.62 -22.13
CA SER A 35 -9.84 -1.21 -22.26
C SER A 35 -9.69 -0.51 -20.90
N LEU A 36 -9.15 0.71 -20.95
CA LEU A 36 -9.00 1.57 -19.78
C LEU A 36 -10.35 1.81 -19.08
N GLY A 37 -11.44 1.90 -19.85
CA GLY A 37 -12.80 2.05 -19.32
C GLY A 37 -13.23 0.87 -18.45
N LYS A 38 -12.97 -0.39 -18.87
CA LYS A 38 -13.30 -1.58 -18.07
C LYS A 38 -12.48 -1.64 -16.77
N LEU A 39 -11.19 -1.33 -16.85
CA LEU A 39 -10.33 -1.27 -15.65
C LEU A 39 -10.83 -0.21 -14.67
N ASN A 40 -11.13 0.99 -15.17
CA ASN A 40 -11.64 2.06 -14.34
C ASN A 40 -12.97 1.66 -13.68
N THR A 41 -13.92 1.09 -14.41
CA THR A 41 -15.19 0.62 -13.83
C THR A 41 -14.98 -0.42 -12.73
N ILE A 42 -14.11 -1.42 -12.94
CA ILE A 42 -13.80 -2.43 -11.93
C ILE A 42 -13.19 -1.79 -10.69
N SER A 43 -12.19 -0.92 -10.87
CA SER A 43 -11.53 -0.21 -9.78
C SER A 43 -12.50 0.71 -9.02
N MET A 44 -13.40 1.39 -9.72
CA MET A 44 -14.44 2.22 -9.10
C MET A 44 -15.40 1.38 -8.26
N ILE A 45 -15.90 0.26 -8.78
CA ILE A 45 -16.79 -0.65 -8.05
C ILE A 45 -16.07 -1.20 -6.81
N PHE A 46 -14.79 -1.55 -6.95
CA PHE A 46 -13.99 -2.05 -5.83
C PHE A 46 -13.83 -0.99 -4.73
N ILE A 47 -13.38 0.23 -5.08
CA ILE A 47 -13.18 1.32 -4.11
C ILE A 47 -14.49 1.71 -3.43
N MET A 48 -15.56 1.86 -4.20
CA MET A 48 -16.87 2.23 -3.66
C MET A 48 -17.44 1.12 -2.78
N GLY A 49 -17.35 -0.14 -3.24
CA GLY A 49 -17.80 -1.31 -2.49
C GLY A 49 -17.04 -1.49 -1.18
N SER A 50 -15.71 -1.39 -1.20
CA SER A 50 -14.89 -1.50 0.02
C SER A 50 -15.20 -0.37 1.00
N THR A 51 -15.36 0.86 0.50
CA THR A 51 -15.71 2.02 1.34
C THR A 51 -17.08 1.85 1.98
N TRP A 52 -18.06 1.36 1.23
CA TRP A 52 -19.41 1.07 1.74
C TRP A 52 -19.40 -0.01 2.83
N VAL A 53 -18.65 -1.09 2.62
CA VAL A 53 -18.50 -2.16 3.62
C VAL A 53 -17.87 -1.63 4.91
N VAL A 54 -16.81 -0.83 4.81
CA VAL A 54 -16.16 -0.21 5.98
C VAL A 54 -17.11 0.75 6.68
N ALA A 55 -17.87 1.54 5.93
CA ALA A 55 -18.87 2.46 6.49
C ALA A 55 -19.99 1.71 7.24
N TYR A 56 -20.43 0.55 6.73
CA TYR A 56 -21.40 -0.29 7.39
C TYR A 56 -20.85 -0.94 8.67
N ALA A 57 -19.61 -1.44 8.64
CA ALA A 57 -18.95 -2.04 9.80
C ALA A 57 -18.65 -1.00 10.91
N ASN A 58 -18.60 0.28 10.55
CA ASN A 58 -18.38 1.42 11.44
C ASN A 58 -17.22 1.21 12.45
N PRO A 59 -16.00 0.85 11.99
CA PRO A 59 -14.87 0.71 12.87
C PRO A 59 -14.44 2.07 13.45
N ASN A 60 -13.78 2.05 14.60
CA ASN A 60 -13.19 3.27 15.13
C ASN A 60 -12.12 3.80 14.15
N ILE A 61 -12.18 5.10 13.85
CA ILE A 61 -11.28 5.75 12.89
C ILE A 61 -9.82 5.67 13.34
N LEU A 62 -9.55 5.75 14.65
CA LEU A 62 -8.20 5.63 15.20
C LEU A 62 -7.64 4.22 14.97
N ASP A 63 -8.44 3.18 15.26
CA ASP A 63 -8.05 1.80 15.03
C ASP A 63 -7.82 1.52 13.53
N LEU A 64 -8.65 2.10 12.66
CA LEU A 64 -8.49 1.96 11.20
C LEU A 64 -7.19 2.61 10.71
N ILE A 65 -6.87 3.81 11.17
CA ILE A 65 -5.63 4.51 10.81
C ILE A 65 -4.42 3.75 11.36
N GLU A 66 -4.49 3.23 12.58
CA GLU A 66 -3.40 2.46 13.17
C GLU A 66 -3.17 1.14 12.41
N ALA A 67 -4.25 0.37 12.18
CA ALA A 67 -4.20 -0.91 11.51
C ALA A 67 -3.70 -0.83 10.05
N MET A 68 -4.04 0.26 9.34
CA MET A 68 -3.59 0.43 7.94
C MET A 68 -2.29 1.23 7.83
N GLY A 69 -2.17 2.32 8.59
CA GLY A 69 -1.07 3.27 8.47
C GLY A 69 0.23 2.72 9.01
N ALA A 70 0.23 2.11 10.20
CA ALA A 70 1.46 1.67 10.83
C ALA A 70 2.19 0.54 10.06
N PRO A 71 1.51 -0.47 9.47
CA PRO A 71 2.17 -1.46 8.63
C PRO A 71 2.69 -0.88 7.32
N ILE A 72 1.95 0.04 6.71
CA ILE A 72 2.37 0.70 5.46
C ILE A 72 3.61 1.55 5.71
N ILE A 73 3.63 2.34 6.78
CA ILE A 73 4.76 3.18 7.16
C ILE A 73 5.99 2.33 7.50
N ALA A 74 5.83 1.28 8.33
CA ALA A 74 6.93 0.36 8.64
C ALA A 74 7.48 -0.32 7.37
N SER A 75 6.60 -0.70 6.45
CA SER A 75 7.02 -1.31 5.18
C SER A 75 7.78 -0.32 4.29
N LEU A 76 7.27 0.91 4.11
CA LEU A 76 7.86 1.90 3.22
C LEU A 76 9.14 2.51 3.79
N LEU A 77 9.17 2.83 5.08
CA LEU A 77 10.30 3.52 5.71
C LEU A 77 11.37 2.54 6.19
N CYS A 78 11.00 1.39 6.74
CA CYS A 78 11.95 0.46 7.34
C CYS A 78 12.31 -0.67 6.38
N LEU A 79 11.33 -1.36 5.77
CA LEU A 79 11.61 -2.58 5.02
C LEU A 79 12.00 -2.34 3.56
N LEU A 80 11.35 -1.41 2.87
CA LEU A 80 11.59 -1.09 1.47
C LEU A 80 13.05 -0.68 1.19
N PRO A 81 13.69 0.25 1.95
CA PRO A 81 15.10 0.57 1.70
C PRO A 81 16.02 -0.61 2.00
N MET A 82 15.72 -1.43 3.00
CA MET A 82 16.51 -2.62 3.34
C MET A 82 16.41 -3.69 2.25
N TYR A 83 15.22 -3.85 1.66
CA TYR A 83 15.01 -4.67 0.48
C TYR A 83 15.77 -4.12 -0.74
N ALA A 84 15.73 -2.80 -0.95
CA ALA A 84 16.45 -2.15 -2.04
C ALA A 84 17.97 -2.32 -1.94
N ILE A 85 18.56 -2.21 -0.75
CA ILE A 85 20.00 -2.44 -0.53
C ILE A 85 20.42 -3.88 -0.89
N ARG A 86 19.55 -4.86 -0.63
CA ARG A 86 19.80 -6.27 -0.97
C ARG A 86 19.64 -6.55 -2.47
N LYS A 87 18.68 -5.92 -3.14
CA LYS A 87 18.36 -6.20 -4.55
C LYS A 87 19.12 -5.33 -5.55
N ALA A 88 19.32 -4.05 -5.25
CA ALA A 88 19.97 -3.12 -6.17
C ALA A 88 21.51 -3.23 -6.06
N PRO A 89 22.23 -3.49 -7.17
CA PRO A 89 23.69 -3.58 -7.16
C PRO A 89 24.35 -2.24 -6.83
N SER A 90 23.72 -1.11 -7.19
CA SER A 90 24.18 0.25 -6.88
C SER A 90 24.24 0.55 -5.37
N LEU A 91 23.46 -0.18 -4.56
CA LEU A 91 23.42 -0.02 -3.11
C LEU A 91 24.21 -1.10 -2.37
N ALA A 92 24.95 -1.96 -3.10
CA ALA A 92 25.72 -3.04 -2.49
C ALA A 92 26.73 -2.55 -1.45
N LYS A 93 27.27 -1.33 -1.60
CA LYS A 93 28.18 -0.68 -0.63
C LYS A 93 27.59 -0.48 0.77
N TYR A 94 26.25 -0.52 0.90
CA TYR A 94 25.56 -0.39 2.18
C TYR A 94 25.15 -1.73 2.78
N ARG A 95 25.45 -2.86 2.13
CA ARG A 95 25.10 -4.21 2.64
C ARG A 95 25.88 -4.54 3.91
N GLY A 96 25.30 -5.38 4.77
CA GLY A 96 25.96 -5.94 5.95
C GLY A 96 26.14 -4.98 7.13
N ARG A 97 25.69 -3.73 7.06
CA ARG A 97 25.71 -2.81 8.21
C ARG A 97 24.74 -3.28 9.29
N LEU A 98 25.18 -3.23 10.55
CA LEU A 98 24.35 -3.61 11.70
C LEU A 98 23.08 -2.75 11.80
N ASP A 99 23.16 -1.49 11.41
CA ASP A 99 22.01 -0.57 11.37
C ASP A 99 20.89 -1.10 10.46
N ASN A 100 21.23 -1.76 9.35
CA ASN A 100 20.25 -2.33 8.44
C ASN A 100 19.49 -3.49 9.09
N VAL A 101 20.19 -4.30 9.90
CA VAL A 101 19.59 -5.42 10.63
C VAL A 101 18.64 -4.85 11.68
N PHE A 102 19.07 -3.84 12.44
CA PHE A 102 18.25 -3.17 13.43
C PHE A 102 16.95 -2.61 12.83
N VAL A 103 17.03 -1.83 11.76
CA VAL A 103 15.86 -1.23 11.09
C VAL A 103 14.94 -2.31 10.52
N THR A 104 15.50 -3.39 9.97
CA THR A 104 14.71 -4.52 9.46
C THR A 104 13.95 -5.22 10.59
N VAL A 105 14.61 -5.47 11.73
CA VAL A 105 13.99 -6.14 12.89
C VAL A 105 12.88 -5.27 13.49
N ILE A 106 13.14 -3.98 13.73
CA ILE A 106 12.12 -3.07 14.26
C ILE A 106 10.93 -2.97 13.31
N GLY A 107 11.16 -2.80 12.01
CA GLY A 107 10.08 -2.76 11.02
C GLY A 107 9.24 -4.04 11.01
N LEU A 108 9.89 -5.20 11.13
CA LEU A 108 9.19 -6.49 11.22
C LEU A 108 8.38 -6.62 12.52
N LEU A 109 8.97 -6.25 13.66
CA LEU A 109 8.30 -6.28 14.96
C LEU A 109 7.08 -5.36 15.00
N THR A 110 7.16 -4.17 14.39
CA THR A 110 6.03 -3.25 14.27
C THR A 110 4.89 -3.88 13.50
N ILE A 111 5.16 -4.47 12.32
CA ILE A 111 4.12 -5.15 11.52
C ILE A 111 3.53 -6.33 12.29
N LEU A 112 4.38 -7.15 12.93
CA LEU A 112 3.93 -8.29 13.72
C LEU A 112 3.03 -7.85 14.87
N ASN A 113 3.39 -6.81 15.61
CA ASN A 113 2.57 -6.30 16.72
C ASN A 113 1.16 -5.92 16.26
N ILE A 114 1.06 -5.24 15.11
CA ILE A 114 -0.24 -4.82 14.55
C ILE A 114 -1.05 -6.03 14.10
N VAL A 115 -0.41 -7.01 13.47
CA VAL A 115 -1.07 -8.28 13.10
C VAL A 115 -1.58 -8.99 14.35
N TYR A 116 -0.78 -9.06 15.43
CA TYR A 116 -1.21 -9.62 16.72
C TYR A 116 -2.32 -8.83 17.40
N LYS A 117 -2.44 -7.52 17.17
CA LYS A 117 -3.53 -6.69 17.70
C LYS A 117 -4.83 -6.90 16.92
N LEU A 118 -4.74 -7.31 15.66
CA LEU A 118 -5.87 -7.50 14.75
C LEU A 118 -6.51 -8.90 14.85
N PHE A 119 -5.77 -9.88 15.36
CA PHE A 119 -6.20 -11.27 15.61
C PHE A 119 -6.48 -11.51 17.09
#